data_AF-A0A962DPH5-F1
#
_entry.id   AF-A0A962DPH5-F1
#
_cell.length_a   1.000
_cell.length_b   1.000
_cell.length_c   1.000
_cell.angle_alpha   90.00
_cell.angle_beta   90.00
_cell.angle_gamma   90.00
#
_symmetry.space_group_name_H-M   'P 1'
#
loop_
_entity.id
_entity.type
_entity.pdbx_description
1 polymer ?
#
loop_
_entity_poly.entity_id
_entity_poly.type
_entity_poly.pdbx_seq_one_letter_code
_entity_poly.pdbx_strand_id
1 'polypeptide(L)'
;IDTAGLSQRDPRLPEQLARLGTGRSDVTTLLALPANAHAGAMQEIVDVFRTVEPAACILTKTDEATSLGGALSVLIRSRLALAYVANGQRVPEDIHLMRNRQSWLAKMAVELMRRENRVIDTDELAGRFTEVETHAYA
;
A
#
# COMPACT_ATOMS: atom_id res chain seq x y z
N ILE A 1 -12.26 2.14 -16.78
CA ILE A 1 -13.59 1.97 -16.15
C ILE A 1 -13.36 2.08 -14.66
N ASP A 2 -14.00 3.03 -13.99
CA ASP A 2 -13.93 3.12 -12.53
C ASP A 2 -15.01 2.21 -11.93
N THR A 3 -14.71 1.58 -10.80
CA THR A 3 -15.61 0.66 -10.10
C THR A 3 -15.88 1.18 -8.71
N ALA A 4 -17.06 0.91 -8.15
CA ALA A 4 -17.36 1.30 -6.78
C ALA A 4 -16.28 0.75 -5.81
N GLY A 5 -15.85 1.60 -4.87
CA GLY A 5 -14.94 1.19 -3.80
C GLY A 5 -15.64 0.22 -2.86
N LEU A 6 -15.18 -1.03 -2.85
CA LEU A 6 -15.72 -2.07 -1.97
C LEU A 6 -14.71 -2.41 -0.89
N SER A 7 -15.17 -2.49 0.35
CA SER A 7 -14.40 -3.08 1.43
C SER A 7 -14.18 -4.56 1.14
N GLN A 8 -12.99 -5.08 1.40
CA GLN A 8 -12.69 -6.51 1.34
C GLN A 8 -13.55 -7.36 2.29
N ARG A 9 -14.23 -6.70 3.25
CA ARG A 9 -15.14 -7.29 4.23
C ARG A 9 -16.62 -7.05 3.90
N ASP A 10 -16.95 -6.42 2.76
CA ASP A 10 -18.34 -6.22 2.36
C ASP A 10 -18.96 -7.59 1.99
N PRO A 11 -20.09 -7.99 2.61
CA PRO A 11 -20.74 -9.27 2.32
C PRO A 11 -21.23 -9.39 0.86
N ARG A 12 -21.40 -8.27 0.14
CA ARG A 12 -21.82 -8.23 -1.27
C ARG A 12 -20.65 -8.31 -2.23
N LEU A 13 -19.42 -8.28 -1.73
CA LEU A 13 -18.23 -8.27 -2.56
C LEU A 13 -18.14 -9.45 -3.54
N PRO A 14 -18.47 -10.71 -3.18
CA PRO A 14 -18.43 -11.81 -4.14
C PRO A 14 -19.34 -11.59 -5.36
N GLU A 15 -20.54 -11.06 -5.15
CA GLU A 15 -21.48 -10.75 -6.24
C GLU A 15 -20.94 -9.63 -7.15
N GLN A 16 -20.33 -8.60 -6.56
CA GLN A 16 -19.73 -7.50 -7.30
C GLN A 16 -18.51 -7.98 -8.12
N LEU A 17 -17.65 -8.81 -7.52
CA LEU A 17 -16.49 -9.39 -8.20
C LEU A 17 -16.92 -10.30 -9.34
N ALA A 18 -17.99 -11.09 -9.19
CA ALA A 18 -18.54 -11.91 -10.26
C ALA A 18 -19.01 -11.08 -11.47
N ARG A 19 -19.48 -9.84 -11.25
CA ARG A 19 -19.83 -8.91 -12.35
C ARG A 19 -18.60 -8.31 -13.03
N LEU A 20 -17.48 -8.22 -12.33
CA LEU A 20 -16.18 -7.77 -12.87
C LEU A 20 -15.41 -8.91 -13.56
N GLY A 21 -15.72 -10.16 -13.22
CA GLY A 21 -15.04 -11.36 -13.69
C GLY A 21 -15.08 -11.56 -15.22
N THR A 22 -13.90 -11.42 -15.83
CA THR A 22 -13.30 -12.11 -16.99
C THR A 22 -14.10 -12.48 -18.26
N GLY A 23 -15.34 -12.03 -18.43
CA GLY A 23 -16.10 -12.26 -19.68
C GLY A 23 -15.73 -11.32 -20.84
N ARG A 24 -14.87 -10.32 -20.60
CA ARG A 24 -14.59 -9.22 -21.53
C ARG A 24 -13.12 -9.17 -21.91
N SER A 25 -12.78 -9.72 -23.07
CA SER A 25 -11.40 -9.78 -23.58
C SER A 25 -10.79 -8.41 -23.93
N ASP A 26 -11.58 -7.34 -23.91
CA ASP A 26 -11.19 -5.97 -24.21
C ASP A 26 -10.76 -5.14 -23.00
N VAL A 27 -10.85 -5.67 -21.76
CA VAL A 27 -10.60 -4.91 -20.53
C VAL A 27 -9.46 -5.54 -19.72
N THR A 28 -8.50 -4.71 -19.32
CA THR A 28 -7.45 -5.09 -18.35
C THR A 28 -7.82 -4.60 -16.95
N THR A 29 -7.96 -5.54 -16.01
CA THR A 29 -8.25 -5.22 -14.61
C THR A 29 -6.98 -4.83 -13.86
N LEU A 30 -7.02 -3.70 -13.16
CA LEU A 30 -5.96 -3.23 -12.27
C LEU A 30 -6.49 -3.10 -10.84
N LEU A 31 -5.73 -3.60 -9.85
CA LEU A 31 -6.08 -3.48 -8.44
C LEU A 31 -5.42 -2.25 -7.81
N ALA A 32 -6.19 -1.31 -7.26
CA ALA A 32 -5.64 -0.19 -6.51
C ALA A 32 -5.33 -0.61 -5.06
N LEU A 33 -4.08 -0.45 -4.63
CA LEU A 33 -3.61 -0.83 -3.29
C LEU A 33 -3.00 0.39 -2.57
N PRO A 34 -3.44 0.72 -1.34
CA PRO A 34 -2.88 1.82 -0.58
C PRO A 34 -1.54 1.45 0.07
N ALA A 35 -0.47 2.16 -0.26
CA ALA A 35 0.88 1.90 0.25
C ALA A 35 1.01 2.12 1.77
N ASN A 36 0.17 2.97 2.35
CA ASN A 36 0.13 3.25 3.78
C ASN A 36 -0.69 2.23 4.60
N ALA A 37 -1.26 1.20 3.97
CA ALA A 37 -1.89 0.12 4.69
C ALA A 37 -0.88 -0.87 5.28
N HIS A 38 -1.28 -1.50 6.40
CA HIS A 38 -0.51 -2.58 7.00
C HIS A 38 -0.42 -3.79 6.05
N ALA A 39 0.72 -4.46 6.00
CA ALA A 39 0.98 -5.55 5.05
C ALA A 39 -0.09 -6.66 5.11
N GLY A 40 -0.56 -7.02 6.31
CA GLY A 40 -1.63 -8.01 6.49
C GLY A 40 -2.96 -7.60 5.86
N ALA A 41 -3.35 -6.32 5.98
CA ALA A 41 -4.56 -5.81 5.36
C ALA A 41 -4.43 -5.73 3.83
N MET A 42 -3.25 -5.36 3.33
CA MET A 42 -2.98 -5.38 1.89
C MET A 42 -3.02 -6.80 1.32
N GLN A 43 -2.49 -7.79 2.04
CA GLN A 43 -2.58 -9.20 1.64
C GLN A 43 -4.03 -9.68 1.60
N GLU A 44 -4.86 -9.33 2.61
CA GLU A 44 -6.30 -9.63 2.63
C GLU A 44 -7.00 -9.10 1.36
N ILE A 45 -6.69 -7.85 0.97
CA ILE A 45 -7.23 -7.25 -0.26
C ILE A 45 -6.76 -8.04 -1.49
N VAL A 46 -5.46 -8.34 -1.61
CA VAL A 46 -4.93 -9.09 -2.75
C VAL A 46 -5.57 -10.46 -2.88
N ASP A 47 -5.74 -11.18 -1.77
CA ASP A 47 -6.31 -12.54 -1.78
C ASP A 47 -7.78 -12.53 -2.20
N VAL A 48 -8.57 -11.59 -1.69
CA VAL A 48 -9.99 -11.44 -2.02
C VAL A 48 -10.20 -11.05 -3.48
N PHE A 49 -9.44 -10.06 -3.97
CA PHE A 49 -9.57 -9.57 -5.34
C PHE A 49 -8.84 -10.44 -6.37
N ARG A 50 -8.16 -11.51 -5.95
CA ARG A 50 -7.53 -12.47 -6.88
C ARG A 50 -8.54 -13.16 -7.80
N THR A 51 -9.80 -13.27 -7.37
CA THR A 51 -10.90 -13.89 -8.12
C THR A 51 -11.24 -13.18 -9.42
N VAL A 52 -10.89 -11.90 -9.57
CA VAL A 52 -11.07 -11.13 -10.82
C VAL A 52 -9.80 -11.04 -11.67
N GLU A 53 -8.78 -11.83 -11.33
CA GLU A 53 -7.53 -11.98 -12.07
C GLU A 53 -6.89 -10.63 -12.49
N PRO A 54 -6.58 -9.74 -11.53
CA PRO A 54 -5.98 -8.45 -11.85
C PRO A 54 -4.62 -8.66 -12.53
N ALA A 55 -4.42 -8.01 -13.68
CA ALA A 55 -3.18 -8.12 -14.44
C ALA A 55 -2.00 -7.43 -13.74
N ALA A 56 -2.29 -6.37 -12.98
CA ALA A 56 -1.32 -5.60 -12.21
C ALA A 56 -2.05 -4.76 -11.14
N CYS A 57 -1.28 -4.01 -10.36
CA CYS A 57 -1.78 -3.06 -9.37
C CYS A 57 -1.32 -1.62 -9.63
N ILE A 58 -2.06 -0.71 -9.00
CA ILE A 58 -1.69 0.69 -8.81
C ILE A 58 -1.39 0.85 -7.32
N LEU A 59 -0.14 1.16 -6.97
CA LEU A 59 0.23 1.43 -5.58
C LEU A 59 -0.01 2.92 -5.28
N THR A 60 -1.05 3.23 -4.52
CA THR A 60 -1.47 4.62 -4.22
C THR A 60 -0.93 5.10 -2.88
N LYS A 61 -1.03 6.41 -2.61
CA LYS A 61 -0.71 7.02 -1.30
C LYS A 61 0.73 6.75 -0.83
N THR A 62 1.67 6.70 -1.78
CA THR A 62 3.08 6.42 -1.45
C THR A 62 3.77 7.58 -0.72
N ASP A 63 3.26 8.79 -0.87
CA ASP A 63 3.63 9.99 -0.13
C ASP A 63 3.13 10.00 1.33
N GLU A 64 2.05 9.25 1.62
CA GLU A 64 1.50 9.07 2.97
C GLU A 64 2.09 7.85 3.70
N ALA A 65 2.94 7.07 3.04
CA ALA A 65 3.48 5.83 3.59
C ALA A 65 4.67 6.09 4.52
N THR A 66 4.65 5.52 5.73
CA THR A 66 5.79 5.55 6.67
C THR A 66 6.89 4.58 6.27
N SER A 67 6.53 3.48 5.60
CA SER A 67 7.44 2.48 5.05
C SER A 67 6.81 1.84 3.81
N LEU A 68 7.63 1.40 2.85
CA LEU A 68 7.18 0.66 1.67
C LEU A 68 7.50 -0.83 1.75
N GLY A 69 8.24 -1.28 2.76
CA GLY A 69 8.69 -2.67 2.87
C GLY A 69 7.53 -3.66 2.91
N GLY A 70 6.48 -3.34 3.68
CA GLY A 70 5.26 -4.14 3.76
C GLY A 70 4.54 -4.28 2.41
N ALA A 71 4.32 -3.15 1.73
CA ALA A 71 3.68 -3.12 0.43
C ALA A 71 4.48 -3.91 -0.63
N LEU A 72 5.78 -3.64 -0.74
CA LEU A 72 6.66 -4.33 -1.68
C LEU A 72 6.73 -5.84 -1.41
N SER A 73 6.78 -6.24 -0.14
CA SER A 73 6.75 -7.65 0.26
C SER A 73 5.47 -8.35 -0.20
N VAL A 74 4.30 -7.73 0.00
CA VAL A 74 3.01 -8.27 -0.46
C VAL A 74 2.97 -8.43 -1.97
N LEU A 75 3.41 -7.42 -2.72
CA LEU A 75 3.43 -7.46 -4.19
C LEU A 75 4.35 -8.57 -4.72
N ILE A 76 5.56 -8.70 -4.15
CA ILE A 76 6.54 -9.72 -4.52
C ILE A 76 5.99 -11.12 -4.22
N ARG A 77 5.48 -11.36 -3.00
CA ARG A 77 4.98 -12.69 -2.58
C ARG A 77 3.74 -13.11 -3.37
N SER A 78 2.87 -12.15 -3.68
CA SER A 78 1.65 -12.39 -4.46
C SER A 78 1.89 -12.47 -5.97
N ARG A 79 3.12 -12.17 -6.43
CA ARG A 79 3.47 -12.04 -7.85
C ARG A 79 2.56 -11.07 -8.62
N LEU A 80 2.11 -10.01 -7.95
CA LEU A 80 1.24 -9.01 -8.54
C LEU A 80 2.10 -7.90 -9.15
N ALA A 81 2.05 -7.75 -10.47
CA ALA A 81 2.84 -6.73 -11.16
C ALA A 81 2.44 -5.32 -10.70
N LEU A 82 3.40 -4.41 -10.62
CA LEU A 82 3.16 -3.00 -10.31
C LEU A 82 3.14 -2.19 -11.61
N ALA A 83 1.96 -1.71 -12.01
CA ALA A 83 1.80 -0.95 -13.25
C ALA A 83 2.00 0.55 -13.02
N TYR A 84 1.47 1.09 -11.93
CA TYR A 84 1.53 2.51 -11.61
C TYR A 84 1.80 2.75 -10.13
N VAL A 85 2.38 3.92 -9.83
CA VAL A 85 2.47 4.47 -8.48
C VAL A 85 1.79 5.83 -8.46
N ALA A 86 0.99 6.08 -7.42
CA ALA A 86 0.43 7.41 -7.16
C ALA A 86 0.97 7.99 -5.84
N ASN A 87 1.43 9.23 -5.89
CA ASN A 87 2.16 9.90 -4.79
C ASN A 87 1.65 11.32 -4.49
N GLY A 88 0.36 11.57 -4.72
CA GLY A 88 -0.28 12.86 -4.50
C GLY A 88 -1.72 12.87 -5.02
N GLN A 89 -2.30 14.06 -5.12
CA GLN A 89 -3.73 14.27 -5.41
C GLN A 89 -4.00 14.78 -6.84
N ARG A 90 -2.96 15.12 -7.61
CA ARG A 90 -3.09 15.75 -8.94
C ARG A 90 -3.07 14.72 -10.06
N VAL A 91 -3.95 14.92 -11.04
CA VAL A 91 -4.04 14.08 -12.25
C VAL A 91 -3.79 14.95 -13.48
N PRO A 92 -2.79 14.61 -14.31
CA PRO A 92 -2.00 13.37 -14.33
C PRO A 92 -0.68 13.41 -13.53
N GLU A 93 -0.31 14.52 -12.91
CA GLU A 93 1.06 14.79 -12.46
C GLU A 93 1.58 13.84 -11.38
N ASP A 94 0.69 13.34 -10.51
CA ASP A 94 1.06 12.47 -9.39
C ASP A 94 0.84 10.98 -9.68
N ILE A 95 0.56 10.61 -10.95
CA ILE A 95 0.39 9.21 -11.38
C ILE A 95 1.54 8.81 -12.32
N HIS A 96 2.35 7.86 -11.88
CA HIS A 96 3.56 7.47 -12.62
C HIS A 96 3.52 6.03 -13.11
N LEU A 97 3.86 5.85 -14.39
CA LEU A 97 4.04 4.52 -14.98
C LEU A 97 5.31 3.86 -14.44
N MET A 98 5.16 2.66 -13.85
CA MET A 98 6.23 2.00 -13.11
C MET A 98 7.45 1.68 -13.96
N ARG A 99 7.26 1.34 -15.24
CA ARG A 99 8.38 1.06 -16.17
C ARG A 99 9.39 2.20 -16.28
N ASN A 100 8.98 3.44 -15.98
CA ASN A 100 9.82 4.64 -16.03
C ASN A 100 10.33 5.10 -14.64
N ARG A 101 9.92 4.46 -13.54
CA ARG A 101 10.13 4.92 -12.14
C ARG A 101 10.74 3.88 -11.20
N GLN A 102 11.30 2.78 -11.71
CA GLN A 102 11.86 1.69 -10.90
C GLN A 102 12.91 2.17 -9.90
N SER A 103 13.89 2.96 -10.37
CA SER A 103 14.95 3.51 -9.52
C SER A 103 14.41 4.54 -8.51
N TRP A 104 13.38 5.29 -8.86
CA TRP A 104 12.74 6.26 -7.97
C TRP A 104 12.04 5.56 -6.81
N LEU A 105 11.23 4.52 -7.08
CA LEU A 105 10.53 3.78 -6.04
C LEU A 105 11.51 3.10 -5.07
N ALA A 106 12.58 2.51 -5.61
CA ALA A 106 13.64 1.91 -4.79
C ALA A 106 14.31 2.94 -3.86
N LYS A 107 14.65 4.14 -4.39
CA LYS A 107 15.21 5.23 -3.59
C LYS A 107 14.24 5.69 -2.50
N MET A 108 12.96 5.89 -2.84
CA MET A 108 11.92 6.27 -1.88
C MET A 108 11.79 5.24 -0.75
N ALA A 109 11.80 3.94 -1.07
CA ALA A 109 11.75 2.88 -0.06
C ALA A 109 12.97 2.92 0.88
N VAL A 110 14.17 3.13 0.35
CA VAL A 110 15.40 3.27 1.15
C VAL A 110 15.37 4.54 2.01
N GLU A 111 14.88 5.65 1.49
CA GLU A 111 14.75 6.91 2.23
C GLU A 111 13.77 6.78 3.40
N LEU A 112 12.62 6.15 3.19
CA LEU A 112 11.65 5.88 4.25
C LEU A 112 12.23 4.95 5.32
N MET A 113 12.90 3.87 4.92
CA MET A 113 13.59 2.97 5.85
C MET A 113 14.64 3.69 6.70
N ARG A 114 15.39 4.64 6.13
CA ARG A 114 16.36 5.45 6.87
C ARG A 114 15.72 6.45 7.83
N ARG A 115 14.54 6.97 7.51
CA ARG A 115 13.77 7.86 8.39
C ARG A 115 13.23 7.09 9.59
N GLU A 116 12.72 5.89 9.37
CA GLU A 116 12.24 4.98 10.41
C GLU A 116 13.39 4.50 11.31
N ASN A 117 14.54 4.18 10.73
CA ASN A 117 15.73 3.70 11.47
C ASN A 117 16.60 4.83 12.05
N ARG A 118 16.06 6.06 12.19
CA ARG A 118 16.68 7.06 13.06
C ARG A 118 16.53 6.56 14.49
N VAL A 119 17.64 6.03 15.00
CA VAL A 119 17.82 5.51 16.35
C VAL A 119 17.18 6.48 17.36
N ILE A 120 16.18 5.99 18.11
CA ILE A 120 15.82 6.61 19.38
C ILE A 120 17.03 6.37 20.28
N ASP A 121 17.68 7.45 20.70
CA ASP A 121 18.79 7.35 21.63
C ASP A 121 18.29 6.63 22.90
N THR A 122 19.06 5.69 23.41
CA THR A 122 18.79 5.06 24.71
C THR A 122 18.59 6.09 25.82
N ASP A 123 19.26 7.24 25.73
CA ASP A 123 19.08 8.37 26.64
C ASP A 123 17.73 9.08 26.43
N GLU A 124 17.24 9.17 25.19
CA GLU A 124 15.93 9.73 24.84
C GLU A 124 14.78 8.80 25.27
N LEU A 125 14.96 7.49 25.14
CA LEU A 125 14.06 6.47 25.69
C LEU A 125 14.00 6.54 27.22
N ALA A 126 15.15 6.60 27.89
CA ALA A 126 15.24 6.70 29.33
C ALA A 126 14.55 7.96 29.88
N GLY A 127 14.71 9.11 29.22
CA GLY A 127 14.05 10.37 29.57
C GLY A 127 12.52 10.29 29.47
N ARG A 128 11.99 9.66 28.42
CA ARG A 128 10.53 9.51 28.23
C ARG A 128 9.90 8.54 29.22
N PHE A 129 10.63 7.52 29.69
CA PHE A 129 10.15 6.63 30.75
C PHE A 129 10.15 7.29 32.13
N THR A 130 11.14 8.13 32.43
CA THR A 130 11.20 8.85 33.72
C THR A 130 10.11 9.93 33.85
N GLU A 131 9.72 10.60 32.75
CA GLU A 131 8.59 11.54 32.74
C GLU A 131 7.22 10.87 33.00
N VAL A 132 7.06 9.63 32.57
CA VAL A 132 5.82 8.86 32.77
C VAL A 132 5.70 8.39 34.23
N GLU A 133 6.81 8.00 34.87
CA GLU A 133 6.80 7.67 36.30
C GLU A 133 6.53 8.88 37.20
N THR A 134 7.02 10.07 36.85
CA THR A 134 6.79 11.28 37.67
C THR A 134 5.34 11.76 37.68
N HIS A 135 4.55 11.43 36.65
CA HIS A 135 3.11 11.76 36.59
C HIS A 135 2.20 10.66 37.16
N ALA A 136 2.70 9.46 37.43
CA ALA A 136 1.93 8.37 38.02
C ALA A 136 1.84 8.45 39.56
N TYR A 137 2.64 9.30 40.19
CA TYR A 137 2.75 9.46 41.64
C TYR A 137 2.40 10.88 42.16
N ALA A 138 1.79 11.73 41.33
CA ALA A 138 1.33 13.07 41.70
C ALA A 138 -0.19 13.13 41.92
#